data_AF-A0A9E1HZM9-F1
#
_entry.id   AF-A0A9E1HZM9-F1
#
_cell.length_a   1.000
_cell.length_b   1.000
_cell.length_c   1.000
_cell.angle_alpha   90.00
_cell.angle_beta   90.00
_cell.angle_gamma   90.00
#
_symmetry.space_group_name_H-M   'P 1'
#
loop_
_entity.id
_entity.type
_entity.pdbx_description
1 polymer ?
#
loop_
_entity_poly.entity_id
_entity_poly.type
_entity_poly.pdbx_seq_one_letter_code
_entity_poly.pdbx_strand_id
1 'polypeptide(L)'
;MSLPKRDGVNDRYYLIHKPDTNPEVLEHADQCIRNVLDGTAKENHSGSPMVVRNQSGTPFLPSQLLDRYLSKLPLKGFPYEEAVVFCDALRRLAGWNEIRYKLEKYIEKQVQERYFLVGEREDGFTVFPPCTVWAELRPEDVDEGLLHFACYVAVCHTVYGQSFEALTTEHILGLVSQLRPDMVKELKTSGSGKLPPNIQKRKTKHLTASANDAFAVIRITAKDSTDECYAEILDYLCAVLEQEDFPRSYSVEFRGPEKNYLPISGLPKKGVNQLFACAVQYPRLYADIERYARLAMREYEWYNNLPDESCAMPGTFAVFALGLEGEQWAPLVAEYLDLCDDEHSSLQEKFLHAFIRKFGFQLWTLGVLVRGALSMQWLEPAKEFRSLIANEESLDALLTVKHRFSAYLLPDERKDAKFQAIAWQSLLWAIWGKDSQNGGSKVIKTAPKELKEKYLQVFA
;
A
#
# COMPACT_ATOMS: atom_id res chain seq x y z
N MET A 1 46.19 -11.29 -9.97
CA MET A 1 45.73 -12.47 -10.71
C MET A 1 44.41 -12.12 -11.40
N SER A 2 44.10 -12.73 -12.55
CA SER A 2 42.83 -12.48 -13.23
C SER A 2 41.78 -13.39 -12.60
N LEU A 3 40.70 -12.81 -12.08
CA LEU A 3 39.53 -13.59 -11.63
C LEU A 3 39.05 -14.52 -12.78
N PRO A 4 38.43 -15.66 -12.43
CA PRO A 4 37.82 -16.54 -13.44
C PRO A 4 36.71 -15.83 -14.21
N LYS A 5 36.27 -16.43 -15.32
CA LYS A 5 35.10 -15.94 -16.05
C LYS A 5 33.87 -15.99 -15.14
N ARG A 6 33.03 -14.95 -15.23
CA ARG A 6 31.75 -14.88 -14.54
C ARG A 6 30.83 -16.01 -15.03
N ASP A 7 30.07 -16.59 -14.11
CA ASP A 7 29.22 -17.76 -14.34
C ASP A 7 27.73 -17.49 -14.08
N GLY A 8 27.38 -16.23 -13.81
CA GLY A 8 26.00 -15.74 -13.81
C GLY A 8 25.44 -15.51 -15.21
N VAL A 9 24.14 -15.23 -15.30
CA VAL A 9 23.43 -15.02 -16.57
C VAL A 9 24.12 -13.93 -17.39
N ASN A 10 24.36 -14.21 -18.67
CA ASN A 10 25.04 -13.33 -19.62
C ASN A 10 26.41 -12.82 -19.11
N ASP A 11 27.14 -13.64 -18.33
CA ASP A 11 28.45 -13.30 -17.74
C ASP A 11 28.41 -12.02 -16.88
N ARG A 12 27.27 -11.68 -16.26
CA ARG A 12 27.07 -10.40 -15.57
C ARG A 12 27.58 -10.35 -14.14
N TYR A 13 27.65 -11.49 -13.44
CA TYR A 13 28.02 -11.59 -12.03
C TYR A 13 28.60 -12.98 -11.70
N TYR A 14 29.18 -13.11 -10.52
CA TYR A 14 29.67 -14.38 -9.99
C TYR A 14 28.62 -15.06 -9.11
N LEU A 15 28.45 -16.37 -9.25
CA LEU A 15 27.68 -17.20 -8.33
C LEU A 15 28.60 -17.70 -7.20
N ILE A 16 28.27 -17.32 -5.97
CA ILE A 16 29.11 -17.63 -4.78
C ILE A 16 28.49 -18.65 -3.83
N HIS A 17 27.42 -19.32 -4.24
CA HIS A 17 26.73 -20.36 -3.47
C HIS A 17 27.21 -21.78 -3.80
N LYS A 18 28.07 -21.94 -4.82
CA LYS A 18 28.53 -23.25 -5.26
C LYS A 18 29.68 -23.73 -4.35
N PRO A 19 29.74 -25.02 -3.97
CA PRO A 19 30.83 -25.53 -3.14
C PRO A 19 32.23 -25.36 -3.75
N ASP A 20 32.32 -25.34 -5.07
CA ASP A 20 33.55 -25.23 -5.86
C ASP A 20 33.87 -23.80 -6.34
N THR A 21 33.18 -22.77 -5.81
CA THR A 21 33.48 -21.37 -6.15
C THR A 21 34.94 -21.04 -5.82
N ASN A 22 35.63 -20.40 -6.77
CA ASN A 22 37.04 -20.00 -6.63
C ASN A 22 37.27 -19.15 -5.35
N PRO A 23 38.26 -19.47 -4.50
CA PRO A 23 38.56 -18.71 -3.28
C PRO A 23 38.79 -17.21 -3.48
N GLU A 24 39.42 -16.79 -4.58
CA GLU A 24 39.64 -15.37 -4.89
C GLU A 24 38.30 -14.64 -5.13
N VAL A 25 37.33 -15.32 -5.77
CA VAL A 25 35.97 -14.76 -5.97
C VAL A 25 35.27 -14.60 -4.62
N LEU A 26 35.46 -15.55 -3.71
CA LEU A 26 34.90 -15.49 -2.36
C LEU A 26 35.54 -14.36 -1.52
N GLU A 27 36.84 -14.11 -1.69
CA GLU A 27 37.54 -12.97 -1.05
C GLU A 27 37.00 -11.64 -1.59
N HIS A 28 36.76 -11.54 -2.90
CA HIS A 28 36.11 -10.37 -3.49
C HIS A 28 34.66 -10.18 -2.98
N ALA A 29 33.93 -11.27 -2.71
CA ALA A 29 32.60 -11.21 -2.10
C ALA A 29 32.66 -10.72 -0.65
N ASP A 30 33.64 -11.18 0.14
CA ASP A 30 33.89 -10.72 1.50
C ASP A 30 34.31 -9.25 1.55
N GLN A 31 35.10 -8.81 0.56
CA GLN A 31 35.39 -7.39 0.36
C GLN A 31 34.14 -6.60 -0.02
N CYS A 32 33.25 -7.18 -0.83
CA CYS A 32 31.98 -6.55 -1.19
C CYS A 32 31.09 -6.33 0.04
N ILE A 33 30.96 -7.34 0.91
CA ILE A 33 30.23 -7.24 2.19
C ILE A 33 30.77 -6.09 3.04
N ARG A 34 32.10 -5.98 3.18
CA ARG A 34 32.74 -4.84 3.87
C ARG A 34 32.41 -3.52 3.18
N ASN A 35 32.50 -3.46 1.85
CA ASN A 35 32.17 -2.24 1.11
C ASN A 35 30.70 -1.82 1.24
N VAL A 36 29.77 -2.75 1.42
CA VAL A 36 28.36 -2.43 1.74
C VAL A 36 28.27 -1.76 3.11
N LEU A 37 28.94 -2.31 4.13
CA LEU A 37 29.00 -1.71 5.48
C LEU A 37 29.65 -0.33 5.46
N ASP A 38 30.73 -0.17 4.69
CA ASP A 38 31.47 1.08 4.56
C ASP A 38 30.74 2.12 3.68
N GLY A 39 29.62 1.75 3.04
CA GLY A 39 28.90 2.64 2.12
C GLY A 39 29.65 2.94 0.81
N THR A 40 30.57 2.08 0.40
CA THR A 40 31.41 2.25 -0.80
C THR A 40 31.12 1.27 -1.93
N ALA A 41 30.26 0.27 -1.69
CA ALA A 41 29.71 -0.58 -2.74
C ALA A 41 28.74 0.19 -3.64
N LYS A 42 28.52 -0.29 -4.86
CA LYS A 42 27.64 0.36 -5.84
C LYS A 42 26.66 -0.64 -6.47
N GLU A 43 25.40 -0.27 -6.54
CA GLU A 43 24.36 -0.98 -7.26
C GLU A 43 24.52 -0.82 -8.78
N ASN A 44 23.96 -1.76 -9.54
CA ASN A 44 23.91 -1.67 -11.00
C ASN A 44 22.61 -2.26 -11.55
N HIS A 45 21.73 -1.38 -12.01
CA HIS A 45 20.44 -1.67 -12.61
C HIS A 45 20.47 -1.82 -14.15
N SER A 46 21.64 -1.89 -14.78
CA SER A 46 21.79 -1.95 -16.25
C SER A 46 21.19 -3.22 -16.91
N GLY A 47 20.57 -4.10 -16.14
CA GLY A 47 19.90 -5.32 -16.58
C GLY A 47 19.45 -6.17 -15.40
N SER A 48 18.62 -7.19 -15.67
CA SER A 48 18.13 -8.13 -14.65
C SER A 48 18.96 -9.44 -14.59
N PRO A 49 19.20 -10.04 -13.41
CA PRO A 49 18.96 -9.45 -12.09
C PRO A 49 19.87 -8.25 -11.82
N MET A 50 19.50 -7.42 -10.85
CA MET A 50 20.35 -6.33 -10.36
C MET A 50 21.55 -6.90 -9.59
N VAL A 51 22.69 -6.20 -9.62
CA VAL A 51 23.93 -6.64 -8.97
C VAL A 51 24.55 -5.53 -8.14
N VAL A 52 25.25 -5.91 -7.07
CA VAL A 52 26.08 -5.03 -6.26
C VAL A 52 27.55 -5.26 -6.60
N ARG A 53 28.30 -4.17 -6.75
CA ARG A 53 29.72 -4.17 -7.09
C ARG A 53 30.54 -3.72 -5.89
N ASN A 54 31.62 -4.45 -5.63
CA ASN A 54 32.67 -3.96 -4.72
C ASN A 54 33.44 -2.79 -5.36
N GLN A 55 34.36 -2.18 -4.61
CA GLN A 55 35.17 -1.05 -5.10
C GLN A 55 35.98 -1.38 -6.37
N SER A 56 36.40 -2.62 -6.54
CA SER A 56 37.11 -3.12 -7.72
C SER A 56 36.17 -3.39 -8.92
N GLY A 57 34.87 -3.11 -8.81
CA GLY A 57 33.88 -3.32 -9.85
C GLY A 57 33.44 -4.79 -10.02
N THR A 58 33.80 -5.68 -9.08
CA THR A 58 33.40 -7.09 -9.12
C THR A 58 31.93 -7.26 -8.72
N PRO A 59 31.06 -7.79 -9.61
CA PRO A 59 29.62 -7.84 -9.37
C PRO A 59 29.14 -9.16 -8.73
N PHE A 60 28.23 -9.02 -7.76
CA PHE A 60 27.60 -10.11 -7.01
C PHE A 60 26.08 -9.88 -6.86
N LEU A 61 25.33 -10.95 -6.63
CA LEU A 61 23.91 -10.84 -6.28
C LEU A 61 23.76 -10.41 -4.81
N PRO A 62 22.89 -9.41 -4.49
CA PRO A 62 22.63 -9.00 -3.11
C PRO A 62 22.23 -10.18 -2.21
N SER A 63 21.32 -11.03 -2.69
CA SER A 63 20.85 -12.23 -1.99
C SER A 63 21.97 -13.21 -1.63
N GLN A 64 23.03 -13.31 -2.44
CA GLN A 64 24.17 -14.18 -2.16
C GLN A 64 25.16 -13.55 -1.19
N LEU A 65 25.35 -12.23 -1.24
CA LEU A 65 26.14 -11.50 -0.24
C LEU A 65 25.50 -11.64 1.15
N LEU A 66 24.16 -11.55 1.22
CA LEU A 66 23.41 -11.77 2.45
C LEU A 66 23.58 -13.17 3.02
N ASP A 67 23.36 -14.20 2.21
CA ASP A 67 23.50 -15.60 2.62
C ASP A 67 24.93 -15.90 3.09
N ARG A 68 25.94 -15.39 2.37
CA ARG A 68 27.35 -15.52 2.76
C ARG A 68 27.69 -14.80 4.06
N TYR A 69 27.10 -13.64 4.31
CA TYR A 69 27.31 -12.91 5.57
C TYR A 69 26.66 -13.67 6.74
N LEU A 70 25.37 -14.01 6.64
CA LEU A 70 24.62 -14.65 7.73
C LEU A 70 25.12 -16.06 8.06
N SER A 71 25.62 -16.82 7.06
CA SER A 71 26.18 -18.16 7.28
C SER A 71 27.47 -18.18 8.11
N LYS A 72 28.15 -17.03 8.26
CA LYS A 72 29.35 -16.88 9.08
C LYS A 72 29.05 -16.50 10.52
N LEU A 73 27.82 -16.12 10.84
CA LEU A 73 27.44 -15.70 12.20
C LEU A 73 27.19 -16.91 13.10
N PRO A 74 27.56 -16.83 14.39
CA PRO A 74 27.30 -17.91 15.33
C PRO A 74 25.80 -18.01 15.62
N LEU A 75 25.30 -19.24 15.76
CA LEU A 75 23.89 -19.50 16.07
C LEU A 75 23.58 -19.49 17.58
N LYS A 76 24.61 -19.30 18.41
CA LYS A 76 24.53 -19.11 19.85
C LYS A 76 25.30 -17.84 20.21
N GLY A 77 24.68 -16.94 20.96
CA GLY A 77 25.11 -15.56 21.06
C GLY A 77 25.02 -14.83 19.72
N PHE A 78 23.91 -15.00 18.99
CA PHE A 78 23.76 -14.42 17.66
C PHE A 78 23.91 -12.89 17.70
N PRO A 79 24.84 -12.29 16.93
CA PRO A 79 25.14 -10.85 16.95
C PRO A 79 24.11 -10.09 16.12
N TYR A 80 22.90 -9.91 16.67
CA TYR A 80 21.78 -9.38 15.90
C TYR A 80 21.96 -7.90 15.54
N GLU A 81 22.61 -7.11 16.39
CA GLU A 81 22.82 -5.67 16.12
C GLU A 81 23.68 -5.47 14.87
N GLU A 82 24.77 -6.22 14.75
CA GLU A 82 25.64 -6.22 13.58
C GLU A 82 24.92 -6.76 12.34
N ALA A 83 24.12 -7.82 12.51
CA ALA A 83 23.32 -8.38 11.43
C ALA A 83 22.29 -7.38 10.89
N VAL A 84 21.62 -6.64 11.79
CA VAL A 84 20.70 -5.55 11.45
C VAL A 84 21.41 -4.47 10.66
N VAL A 85 22.58 -3.99 11.12
CA VAL A 85 23.36 -2.96 10.42
C VAL A 85 23.69 -3.38 8.99
N PHE A 86 24.16 -4.62 8.80
CA PHE A 86 24.43 -5.14 7.46
C PHE A 86 23.17 -5.24 6.60
N CYS A 87 22.08 -5.78 7.13
CA CYS A 87 20.83 -5.93 6.40
C CYS A 87 20.24 -4.56 5.99
N ASP A 88 20.29 -3.55 6.87
CA ASP A 88 19.83 -2.20 6.57
C ASP A 88 20.72 -1.52 5.51
N ALA A 89 22.05 -1.69 5.58
CA ALA A 89 22.96 -1.18 4.56
C ALA A 89 22.70 -1.83 3.18
N LEU A 90 22.56 -3.16 3.15
CA LEU A 90 22.28 -3.89 1.93
C LEU A 90 20.90 -3.56 1.36
N ARG A 91 19.87 -3.42 2.21
CA ARG A 91 18.51 -3.00 1.82
C ARG A 91 18.53 -1.62 1.19
N ARG A 92 19.21 -0.64 1.79
CA ARG A 92 19.31 0.73 1.23
C ARG A 92 20.02 0.75 -0.12
N LEU A 93 21.02 -0.11 -0.30
CA LEU A 93 21.78 -0.20 -1.55
C LEU A 93 21.03 -0.97 -2.65
N ALA A 94 20.40 -2.10 -2.30
CA ALA A 94 19.88 -3.07 -3.25
C ALA A 94 18.34 -3.07 -3.37
N GLY A 95 17.64 -2.51 -2.38
CA GLY A 95 16.19 -2.62 -2.24
C GLY A 95 15.75 -3.89 -1.51
N TRP A 96 14.57 -3.82 -0.87
CA TRP A 96 14.00 -4.91 -0.08
C TRP A 96 13.75 -6.18 -0.90
N ASN A 97 13.22 -6.02 -2.12
CA ASN A 97 12.87 -7.14 -3.02
C ASN A 97 14.04 -8.07 -3.33
N GLU A 98 15.27 -7.56 -3.32
CA GLU A 98 16.47 -8.36 -3.63
C GLU A 98 16.93 -9.25 -2.48
N ILE A 99 16.45 -8.99 -1.25
CA ILE A 99 16.91 -9.69 -0.04
C ILE A 99 15.79 -10.36 0.77
N ARG A 100 14.53 -9.92 0.62
CA ARG A 100 13.38 -10.38 1.44
C ARG A 100 13.25 -11.90 1.50
N TYR A 101 13.34 -12.56 0.34
CA TYR A 101 13.18 -14.01 0.24
C TYR A 101 14.29 -14.76 0.99
N LYS A 102 15.52 -14.24 0.96
CA LYS A 102 16.64 -14.87 1.67
C LYS A 102 16.56 -14.68 3.18
N LEU A 103 16.08 -13.53 3.65
CA LEU A 103 15.81 -13.31 5.07
C LEU A 103 14.69 -14.24 5.56
N GLU A 104 13.58 -14.34 4.82
CA GLU A 104 12.49 -15.27 5.14
C GLU A 104 12.99 -16.71 5.25
N LYS A 105 13.74 -17.20 4.24
CA LYS A 105 14.33 -18.55 4.27
C LYS A 105 15.35 -18.75 5.38
N TYR A 106 16.06 -17.69 5.78
CA TYR A 106 16.96 -17.76 6.92
C TYR A 106 16.19 -17.96 8.24
N ILE A 107 15.08 -17.23 8.44
CA ILE A 107 14.22 -17.40 9.62
C ILE A 107 13.53 -18.77 9.62
N GLU A 108 13.03 -19.22 8.48
CA GLU A 108 12.47 -20.58 8.34
C GLU A 108 13.49 -21.63 8.80
N LYS A 109 14.72 -21.59 8.27
CA LYS A 109 15.75 -22.58 8.60
C LYS A 109 16.27 -22.46 10.04
N GLN A 110 16.50 -21.24 10.53
CA GLN A 110 17.20 -21.03 11.80
C GLN A 110 16.28 -20.90 13.01
N VAL A 111 15.02 -20.55 12.82
CA VAL A 111 14.04 -20.40 13.90
C VAL A 111 12.97 -21.48 13.79
N GLN A 112 12.26 -21.56 12.66
CA GLN A 112 11.13 -22.47 12.51
C GLN A 112 11.58 -23.94 12.58
N GLU A 113 12.48 -24.37 11.70
CA GLU A 113 12.93 -25.77 11.63
C GLU A 113 13.72 -26.24 12.87
N ARG A 114 14.30 -25.31 13.63
CA ARG A 114 15.13 -25.63 14.81
C ARG A 114 14.35 -25.68 16.11
N TYR A 115 13.27 -24.93 16.23
CA TYR A 115 12.52 -24.80 17.49
C TYR A 115 11.09 -25.35 17.42
N PHE A 116 10.57 -25.65 16.23
CA PHE A 116 9.17 -26.02 16.02
C PHE A 116 8.98 -27.33 15.26
N LEU A 117 7.94 -28.06 15.63
CA LEU A 117 7.36 -29.15 14.85
C LEU A 117 6.44 -28.48 13.83
N VAL A 118 6.77 -28.66 12.56
CA VAL A 118 6.03 -28.07 11.43
C VAL A 118 4.95 -29.05 11.00
N GLY A 119 3.68 -28.62 11.09
CA GLY A 119 2.53 -29.42 10.67
C GLY A 119 2.26 -29.33 9.17
N GLU A 120 1.27 -30.10 8.70
CA GLU A 120 0.83 -30.11 7.30
C GLU A 120 -0.15 -28.96 7.01
N ARG A 121 -0.22 -28.56 5.74
CA ARG A 121 -1.20 -27.58 5.24
C ARG A 121 -2.41 -28.35 4.71
N GLU A 122 -3.48 -28.41 5.49
CA GLU A 122 -4.63 -29.27 5.19
C GLU A 122 -5.58 -28.70 4.13
N ASP A 123 -5.60 -27.38 3.93
CA ASP A 123 -6.65 -26.69 3.16
C ASP A 123 -6.19 -26.08 1.82
N GLY A 124 -4.91 -26.15 1.48
CA GLY A 124 -4.35 -25.56 0.25
C GLY A 124 -4.38 -24.02 0.18
N PHE A 125 -5.00 -23.34 1.15
CA PHE A 125 -5.10 -21.89 1.26
C PHE A 125 -4.17 -21.32 2.34
N THR A 126 -3.80 -22.13 3.31
CA THR A 126 -2.89 -21.76 4.39
C THR A 126 -1.50 -21.42 3.84
N VAL A 127 -1.09 -20.15 3.99
CA VAL A 127 0.18 -19.62 3.46
C VAL A 127 1.39 -20.17 4.22
N PHE A 128 1.29 -20.33 5.54
CA PHE A 128 2.35 -20.86 6.40
C PHE A 128 1.85 -22.05 7.22
N PRO A 129 2.64 -23.14 7.33
CA PRO A 129 2.21 -24.32 8.08
C PRO A 129 2.05 -23.98 9.58
N PRO A 130 1.12 -24.65 10.29
CA PRO A 130 1.03 -24.52 11.73
C PRO A 130 2.34 -25.01 12.38
N CYS A 131 2.80 -24.29 13.39
CA CYS A 131 4.07 -24.55 14.08
C CYS A 131 3.84 -24.65 15.59
N THR A 132 4.30 -25.75 16.19
CA THR A 132 4.23 -25.98 17.64
C THR A 132 5.64 -26.14 18.20
N VAL A 133 5.95 -25.47 19.31
CA VAL A 133 7.27 -25.56 19.95
C VAL A 133 7.63 -27.02 20.26
N TRP A 134 8.88 -27.42 20.01
CA TRP A 134 9.39 -28.74 20.37
C TRP A 134 9.24 -29.01 21.86
N ALA A 135 8.62 -30.14 22.23
CA ALA A 135 8.36 -30.49 23.62
C ALA A 135 9.65 -30.63 24.47
N GLU A 136 10.76 -31.00 23.85
CA GLU A 136 12.07 -31.19 24.49
C GLU A 136 12.95 -29.94 24.44
N LEU A 137 12.49 -28.83 23.83
CA LEU A 137 13.27 -27.60 23.72
C LEU A 137 13.42 -26.95 25.09
N ARG A 138 14.65 -26.87 25.57
CA ARG A 138 14.94 -26.18 26.83
C ARG A 138 15.05 -24.67 26.59
N PRO A 139 14.54 -23.83 27.50
CA PRO A 139 14.58 -22.37 27.34
C PRO A 139 15.97 -21.79 27.09
N GLU A 140 17.03 -22.41 27.63
CA GLU A 140 18.43 -22.02 27.47
C GLU A 140 19.04 -22.35 26.10
N ASP A 141 18.40 -23.22 25.31
CA ASP A 141 18.82 -23.57 23.95
C ASP A 141 18.21 -22.61 22.89
N VAL A 142 17.31 -21.72 23.33
CA VAL A 142 16.72 -20.66 22.50
C VAL A 142 17.65 -19.45 22.51
N ASP A 143 18.14 -19.07 21.34
CA ASP A 143 19.02 -17.91 21.20
C ASP A 143 18.22 -16.61 21.10
N GLU A 144 18.35 -15.73 22.10
CA GLU A 144 17.58 -14.48 22.12
C GLU A 144 18.03 -13.50 21.03
N GLY A 145 19.32 -13.49 20.66
CA GLY A 145 19.81 -12.65 19.56
C GLY A 145 19.15 -13.03 18.24
N LEU A 146 19.01 -14.33 17.97
CA LEU A 146 18.34 -14.83 16.78
C LEU A 146 16.84 -14.47 16.78
N LEU A 147 16.17 -14.50 17.93
CA LEU A 147 14.77 -14.06 18.05
C LEU A 147 14.61 -12.53 17.85
N HIS A 148 15.54 -11.72 18.35
CA HIS A 148 15.57 -10.28 18.05
C HIS A 148 15.77 -10.02 16.55
N PHE A 149 16.63 -10.81 15.90
CA PHE A 149 16.82 -10.74 14.45
C PHE A 149 15.55 -11.17 13.68
N ALA A 150 14.84 -12.20 14.15
CA ALA A 150 13.55 -12.60 13.57
C ALA A 150 12.50 -11.48 13.68
N CYS A 151 12.40 -10.82 14.83
CA CYS A 151 11.59 -9.62 15.03
C CYS A 151 11.95 -8.51 14.03
N TYR A 152 13.25 -8.24 13.83
CA TYR A 152 13.72 -7.26 12.84
C TYR A 152 13.27 -7.63 11.42
N VAL A 153 13.43 -8.89 11.01
CA VAL A 153 13.01 -9.36 9.69
C VAL A 153 11.50 -9.19 9.50
N ALA A 154 10.70 -9.53 10.51
CA ALA A 154 9.25 -9.33 10.48
C ALA A 154 8.88 -7.84 10.32
N VAL A 155 9.52 -6.94 11.08
CA VAL A 155 9.31 -5.50 10.93
C VAL A 155 9.69 -5.02 9.52
N CYS A 156 10.75 -5.55 8.93
CA CYS A 156 11.12 -5.18 7.56
C CYS A 156 10.07 -5.59 6.52
N HIS A 157 9.44 -6.77 6.68
CA HIS A 157 8.31 -7.18 5.83
C HIS A 157 7.13 -6.19 5.96
N THR A 158 6.87 -5.66 7.15
CA THR A 158 5.81 -4.67 7.37
C THR A 158 6.16 -3.29 6.79
N VAL A 159 7.39 -2.82 7.01
CA VAL A 159 7.79 -1.44 6.65
C VAL A 159 8.15 -1.30 5.17
N TYR A 160 8.85 -2.30 4.61
CA TYR A 160 9.44 -2.22 3.27
C TYR A 160 8.83 -3.23 2.28
N GLY A 161 8.02 -4.18 2.77
CA GLY A 161 7.36 -5.19 1.96
C GLY A 161 6.10 -4.70 1.28
N GLN A 162 5.56 -5.54 0.41
CA GLN A 162 4.25 -5.35 -0.19
C GLN A 162 3.13 -5.62 0.85
N SER A 163 1.94 -5.10 0.61
CA SER A 163 0.82 -5.18 1.57
C SER A 163 0.48 -6.62 2.02
N PHE A 164 0.61 -7.62 1.14
CA PHE A 164 0.37 -9.03 1.51
C PHE A 164 1.49 -9.65 2.39
N GLU A 165 2.66 -9.02 2.51
CA GLU A 165 3.76 -9.50 3.38
C GLU A 165 3.45 -9.32 4.88
N ALA A 166 2.32 -8.71 5.22
CA ALA A 166 1.74 -8.75 6.56
C ALA A 166 1.58 -10.19 7.06
N LEU A 167 1.22 -11.14 6.18
CA LEU A 167 1.11 -12.56 6.54
C LEU A 167 2.46 -13.17 6.99
N THR A 168 3.54 -12.79 6.31
CA THR A 168 4.91 -13.21 6.71
C THR A 168 5.31 -12.60 8.04
N THR A 169 4.95 -11.33 8.27
CA THR A 169 5.16 -10.66 9.56
C THR A 169 4.44 -11.39 10.68
N GLU A 170 3.14 -11.67 10.51
CA GLU A 170 2.32 -12.36 11.49
C GLU A 170 2.85 -13.76 11.81
N HIS A 171 3.29 -14.50 10.80
CA HIS A 171 3.91 -15.82 10.98
C HIS A 171 5.18 -15.74 11.83
N ILE A 172 6.13 -14.89 11.46
CA ILE A 172 7.41 -14.76 12.18
C ILE A 172 7.18 -14.29 13.62
N LEU A 173 6.36 -13.26 13.83
CA LEU A 173 6.04 -12.80 15.18
C LEU A 173 5.24 -13.84 15.97
N GLY A 174 4.44 -14.67 15.31
CA GLY A 174 3.76 -15.81 15.90
C GLY A 174 4.75 -16.85 16.44
N LEU A 175 5.79 -17.19 15.68
CA LEU A 175 6.88 -18.05 16.14
C LEU A 175 7.58 -17.44 17.37
N VAL A 176 8.01 -16.17 17.27
CA VAL A 176 8.69 -15.51 18.40
C VAL A 176 7.79 -15.45 19.64
N SER A 177 6.50 -15.17 19.47
CA SER A 177 5.56 -15.07 20.59
C SER A 177 5.37 -16.39 21.34
N GLN A 178 5.55 -17.54 20.69
CA GLN A 178 5.49 -18.84 21.37
C GLN A 178 6.71 -19.11 22.25
N LEU A 179 7.89 -18.56 21.89
CA LEU A 179 9.15 -18.78 22.60
C LEU A 179 9.48 -17.69 23.63
N ARG A 180 9.18 -16.43 23.29
CA ARG A 180 9.46 -15.21 24.07
C ARG A 180 8.35 -14.16 23.85
N PRO A 181 7.17 -14.32 24.47
CA PRO A 181 6.03 -13.43 24.28
C PRO A 181 6.31 -11.97 24.67
N ASP A 182 7.19 -11.73 25.63
CA ASP A 182 7.53 -10.37 26.08
C ASP A 182 8.19 -9.53 24.97
N MET A 183 8.99 -10.13 24.08
CA MET A 183 9.62 -9.43 22.95
C MET A 183 8.56 -8.84 22.00
N VAL A 184 7.54 -9.64 21.67
CA VAL A 184 6.44 -9.20 20.79
C VAL A 184 5.55 -8.18 21.52
N LYS A 185 5.37 -8.31 22.83
CA LYS A 185 4.63 -7.35 23.66
C LYS A 185 5.33 -5.99 23.73
N GLU A 186 6.66 -5.97 23.80
CA GLU A 186 7.46 -4.75 23.73
C GLU A 186 7.32 -4.07 22.36
N LEU A 187 7.41 -4.82 21.26
CA LEU A 187 7.14 -4.30 19.91
C LEU A 187 5.72 -3.72 19.79
N LYS A 188 4.70 -4.36 20.37
CA LYS A 188 3.32 -3.81 20.38
C LYS A 188 3.22 -2.48 21.12
N THR A 189 4.08 -2.27 22.12
CA THR A 189 4.06 -1.08 22.99
C THR A 189 4.90 0.06 22.44
N SER A 190 6.04 -0.25 21.83
CA SER A 190 7.10 0.70 21.48
C SER A 190 7.43 0.73 19.98
N GLY A 191 6.83 -0.13 19.16
CA GLY A 191 7.25 -0.29 17.76
C GLY A 191 8.69 -0.80 17.67
N SER A 192 9.35 -0.54 16.56
CA SER A 192 10.75 -0.97 16.35
C SER A 192 11.78 -0.13 17.10
N GLY A 193 11.38 1.04 17.59
CA GLY A 193 12.28 2.06 18.16
C GLY A 193 12.89 3.02 17.13
N LYS A 194 12.61 2.86 15.83
CA LYS A 194 13.09 3.78 14.77
C LYS A 194 12.34 5.11 14.73
N LEU A 195 11.08 5.14 15.16
CA LEU A 195 10.28 6.38 15.17
C LEU A 195 10.76 7.36 16.25
N PRO A 196 10.83 8.68 15.96
CA PRO A 196 11.14 9.70 16.95
C PRO A 196 10.18 9.66 18.16
N PRO A 197 10.61 9.96 19.40
CA PRO A 197 9.76 9.83 20.59
C PRO A 197 8.44 10.63 20.53
N ASN A 198 8.47 11.83 19.94
CA ASN A 198 7.30 12.70 19.77
C ASN A 198 6.34 12.25 18.63
N ILE A 199 6.79 11.33 17.78
CA ILE A 199 5.97 10.66 16.76
C ILE A 199 5.42 9.35 17.33
N GLN A 200 6.25 8.58 18.05
CA GLN A 200 5.81 7.34 18.70
C GLN A 200 4.67 7.59 19.69
N LYS A 201 4.75 8.66 20.50
CA LYS A 201 3.71 9.07 21.45
C LYS A 201 3.58 10.59 21.48
N ARG A 202 2.37 11.10 21.30
CA ARG A 202 2.03 12.52 21.40
C ARG A 202 0.84 12.70 22.34
N LYS A 203 0.96 13.61 23.31
CA LYS A 203 -0.14 13.97 24.20
C LYS A 203 -0.18 15.47 24.38
N THR A 204 -1.31 16.07 24.05
CA THR A 204 -1.53 17.52 24.13
C THR A 204 -2.84 17.83 24.83
N LYS A 205 -3.27 19.09 24.86
CA LYS A 205 -4.58 19.47 25.39
C LYS A 205 -5.73 18.88 24.55
N HIS A 206 -5.52 18.69 23.24
CA HIS A 206 -6.54 18.27 22.28
C HIS A 206 -6.58 16.77 22.02
N LEU A 207 -5.43 16.07 22.09
CA LEU A 207 -5.38 14.65 21.71
C LEU A 207 -4.41 13.81 22.54
N THR A 208 -4.57 12.50 22.41
CA THR A 208 -3.53 11.51 22.70
C THR A 208 -3.36 10.66 21.45
N ALA A 209 -2.14 10.50 20.97
CA ALA A 209 -1.83 9.70 19.81
C ALA A 209 -0.56 8.87 19.99
N SER A 210 -0.49 7.78 19.23
CA SER A 210 0.68 6.93 19.14
C SER A 210 0.78 6.30 17.75
N ALA A 211 2.01 6.12 17.26
CA ALA A 211 2.30 5.41 16.03
C ALA A 211 3.20 4.20 16.35
N ASN A 212 2.88 3.07 15.73
CA ASN A 212 3.63 1.83 15.83
C ASN A 212 3.95 1.34 14.41
N ASP A 213 5.21 1.44 14.02
CA ASP A 213 5.73 1.03 12.73
C ASP A 213 5.81 -0.50 12.59
N ALA A 214 6.15 -1.21 13.67
CA ALA A 214 6.24 -2.68 13.66
C ALA A 214 4.90 -3.38 13.37
N PHE A 215 3.77 -2.74 13.71
CA PHE A 215 2.42 -3.25 13.47
C PHE A 215 1.62 -2.39 12.49
N ALA A 216 2.23 -1.37 11.89
CA ALA A 216 1.58 -0.42 11.00
C ALA A 216 0.27 0.18 11.57
N VAL A 217 0.30 0.70 12.80
CA VAL A 217 -0.90 1.26 13.45
C VAL A 217 -0.67 2.70 13.93
N ILE A 218 -1.59 3.59 13.56
CA ILE A 218 -1.74 4.92 14.14
C ILE A 218 -2.99 4.92 15.01
N ARG A 219 -2.84 5.25 16.30
CA ARG A 219 -3.94 5.36 17.27
C ARG A 219 -4.10 6.82 17.66
N ILE A 220 -5.30 7.36 17.56
CA ILE A 220 -5.61 8.75 17.89
C ILE A 220 -6.89 8.80 18.71
N THR A 221 -6.84 9.46 19.86
CA THR A 221 -8.00 9.80 20.67
C THR A 221 -8.10 11.31 20.82
N ALA A 222 -9.09 11.91 20.15
CA ALA A 222 -9.44 13.32 20.30
C ALA A 222 -10.18 13.54 21.61
N LYS A 223 -9.86 14.63 22.31
CA LYS A 223 -10.45 15.00 23.60
C LYS A 223 -11.59 16.01 23.45
N ASP A 224 -11.59 16.74 22.35
CA ASP A 224 -12.62 17.68 21.94
C ASP A 224 -12.84 17.59 20.41
N SER A 225 -13.79 18.36 19.87
CA SER A 225 -14.12 18.40 18.44
C SER A 225 -13.93 19.80 17.86
N THR A 226 -12.90 20.53 18.31
CA THR A 226 -12.56 21.85 17.77
C THR A 226 -11.76 21.73 16.47
N ASP A 227 -11.76 22.80 15.67
CA ASP A 227 -10.91 22.91 14.49
C ASP A 227 -9.42 22.94 14.85
N GLU A 228 -9.01 23.40 16.03
CA GLU A 228 -7.62 23.27 16.50
C GLU A 228 -7.24 21.81 16.77
N CYS A 229 -8.15 21.02 17.35
CA CYS A 229 -7.92 19.61 17.59
C CYS A 229 -7.72 18.84 16.28
N TYR A 230 -8.59 19.06 15.28
CA TYR A 230 -8.45 18.38 13.99
C TYR A 230 -7.22 18.84 13.20
N ALA A 231 -6.84 20.12 13.28
CA ALA A 231 -5.58 20.60 12.72
C ALA A 231 -4.37 19.84 13.31
N GLU A 232 -4.33 19.70 14.64
CA GLU A 232 -3.24 18.99 15.33
C GLU A 232 -3.20 17.49 15.00
N ILE A 233 -4.37 16.87 14.77
CA ILE A 233 -4.47 15.49 14.32
C ILE A 233 -3.93 15.32 12.90
N LEU A 234 -4.30 16.21 11.97
CA LEU A 234 -3.84 16.17 10.58
C LEU A 234 -2.34 16.40 10.48
N ASP A 235 -1.81 17.36 11.25
CA ASP A 235 -0.36 17.57 11.39
C ASP A 235 0.36 16.31 11.88
N TYR A 236 -0.16 15.69 12.94
CA TYR A 236 0.41 14.46 13.48
C TYR A 236 0.40 13.32 12.46
N LEU A 237 -0.71 13.13 11.73
CA LEU A 237 -0.80 12.13 10.68
C LEU A 237 0.25 12.38 9.58
N CYS A 238 0.37 13.61 9.09
CA CYS A 238 1.36 13.95 8.07
C CYS A 238 2.79 13.69 8.58
N ALA A 239 3.10 14.10 9.81
CA ALA A 239 4.41 13.89 10.42
C ALA A 239 4.77 12.40 10.59
N VAL A 240 3.78 11.53 10.82
CA VAL A 240 3.97 10.06 10.82
C VAL A 240 4.26 9.55 9.40
N LEU A 241 3.48 9.97 8.40
CA LEU A 241 3.62 9.48 7.01
C LEU A 241 4.89 9.99 6.29
N GLU A 242 5.48 11.07 6.79
CA GLU A 242 6.77 11.60 6.35
C GLU A 242 7.97 10.79 6.87
N GLN A 243 7.77 9.88 7.83
CA GLN A 243 8.85 9.01 8.31
C GLN A 243 9.18 7.93 7.28
N GLU A 244 10.48 7.77 6.95
CA GLU A 244 10.95 6.72 6.04
C GLU A 244 10.62 5.31 6.57
N ASP A 245 10.68 5.15 7.89
CA ASP A 245 10.48 3.88 8.58
C ASP A 245 9.02 3.59 8.96
N PHE A 246 8.05 4.40 8.49
CA PHE A 246 6.63 4.10 8.70
C PHE A 246 6.03 3.34 7.49
N PRO A 247 5.29 2.24 7.72
CA PRO A 247 4.67 1.45 6.66
C PRO A 247 3.70 2.24 5.78
N ARG A 248 3.59 1.84 4.51
CA ARG A 248 2.68 2.47 3.54
C ARG A 248 1.25 1.92 3.61
N SER A 249 1.09 0.64 3.92
CA SER A 249 -0.17 0.03 4.35
C SER A 249 -0.28 0.06 5.87
N TYR A 250 -1.33 0.67 6.43
CA TYR A 250 -1.45 0.88 7.87
C TYR A 250 -2.89 1.03 8.35
N SER A 251 -3.11 0.89 9.65
CA SER A 251 -4.40 1.14 10.31
C SER A 251 -4.46 2.54 10.91
N VAL A 252 -5.59 3.23 10.73
CA VAL A 252 -5.93 4.43 11.52
C VAL A 252 -7.06 4.10 12.49
N GLU A 253 -6.72 4.07 13.77
CA GLU A 253 -7.64 3.85 14.88
C GLU A 253 -7.95 5.17 15.58
N PHE A 254 -8.94 5.88 15.02
CA PHE A 254 -9.41 7.15 15.56
C PHE A 254 -10.62 6.99 16.48
N ARG A 255 -10.63 7.76 17.58
CA ARG A 255 -11.79 7.95 18.46
C ARG A 255 -11.95 9.44 18.77
N GLY A 256 -13.05 10.04 18.33
CA GLY A 256 -13.48 11.38 18.76
C GLY A 256 -14.82 11.39 19.50
N PRO A 257 -15.18 12.54 20.12
CA PRO A 257 -16.40 12.68 20.92
C PRO A 257 -17.66 12.69 20.03
N GLU A 258 -17.60 13.27 18.84
CA GLU A 258 -18.72 13.27 17.89
C GLU A 258 -18.76 12.01 17.04
N LYS A 259 -19.93 11.37 16.89
CA LYS A 259 -20.12 10.16 16.07
C LYS A 259 -20.67 10.48 14.67
N ASN A 260 -20.06 11.47 14.02
CA ASN A 260 -20.37 11.85 12.65
C ASN A 260 -19.58 10.95 11.67
N TYR A 261 -20.18 10.65 10.51
CA TYR A 261 -19.60 9.85 9.44
C TYR A 261 -19.96 10.47 8.10
N LEU A 262 -19.19 10.16 7.05
CA LEU A 262 -19.46 10.71 5.72
C LEU A 262 -20.86 10.27 5.25
N PRO A 263 -21.62 11.17 4.59
CA PRO A 263 -22.99 10.89 4.15
C PRO A 263 -23.01 10.02 2.87
N ILE A 264 -22.27 8.93 2.88
CA ILE A 264 -22.12 7.98 1.78
C ILE A 264 -22.62 6.62 2.26
N SER A 265 -23.67 6.12 1.62
CA SER A 265 -24.28 4.85 1.99
C SER A 265 -23.31 3.68 1.78
N GLY A 266 -23.29 2.75 2.72
CA GLY A 266 -22.48 1.53 2.65
C GLY A 266 -21.00 1.69 2.99
N LEU A 267 -20.52 2.88 3.40
CA LEU A 267 -19.18 3.00 3.97
C LEU A 267 -19.10 2.38 5.37
N PRO A 268 -17.95 1.77 5.74
CA PRO A 268 -17.76 1.23 7.07
C PRO A 268 -17.73 2.36 8.12
N LYS A 269 -18.40 2.16 9.25
CA LYS A 269 -18.41 3.11 10.39
C LYS A 269 -17.14 2.97 11.25
N LYS A 270 -15.98 3.10 10.63
CA LYS A 270 -14.65 2.99 11.26
C LYS A 270 -14.15 4.37 11.71
N GLY A 271 -13.14 4.38 12.59
CA GLY A 271 -12.56 5.62 13.13
C GLY A 271 -12.06 6.57 12.04
N VAL A 272 -11.42 6.06 10.99
CA VAL A 272 -10.94 6.89 9.88
C VAL A 272 -12.07 7.62 9.13
N ASN A 273 -13.23 6.98 8.95
CA ASN A 273 -14.42 7.64 8.39
C ASN A 273 -14.92 8.74 9.33
N GLN A 274 -14.99 8.45 10.63
CA GLN A 274 -15.37 9.44 11.65
C GLN A 274 -14.44 10.66 11.62
N LEU A 275 -13.12 10.44 11.54
CA LEU A 275 -12.12 11.50 11.55
C LEU A 275 -12.38 12.51 10.42
N PHE A 276 -12.43 12.04 9.18
CA PHE A 276 -12.56 12.95 8.03
C PHE A 276 -13.96 13.54 7.91
N ALA A 277 -15.00 12.84 8.34
CA ALA A 277 -16.36 13.39 8.42
C ALA A 277 -16.50 14.54 9.42
N CYS A 278 -15.71 14.53 10.50
CA CYS A 278 -15.69 15.63 11.46
C CYS A 278 -14.76 16.76 11.00
N ALA A 279 -13.56 16.42 10.53
CA ALA A 279 -12.57 17.42 10.12
C ALA A 279 -13.03 18.29 8.95
N VAL A 280 -13.75 17.71 7.97
CA VAL A 280 -14.24 18.44 6.79
C VAL A 280 -15.34 19.47 7.09
N GLN A 281 -15.89 19.48 8.31
CA GLN A 281 -16.83 20.53 8.71
C GLN A 281 -16.16 21.89 8.90
N TYR A 282 -14.83 21.93 8.89
CA TYR A 282 -14.02 23.13 9.09
C TYR A 282 -13.27 23.51 7.82
N PRO A 283 -13.78 24.48 7.01
CA PRO A 283 -13.17 24.87 5.74
C PRO A 283 -11.70 25.28 5.83
N ARG A 284 -11.27 25.81 6.98
CA ARG A 284 -9.86 26.18 7.22
C ARG A 284 -8.90 24.98 7.17
N LEU A 285 -9.39 23.76 7.36
CA LEU A 285 -8.60 22.52 7.38
C LEU A 285 -8.51 21.83 6.02
N TYR A 286 -9.15 22.35 4.97
CA TYR A 286 -9.20 21.67 3.69
C TYR A 286 -7.82 21.43 3.08
N ALA A 287 -6.91 22.40 3.19
CA ALA A 287 -5.53 22.25 2.75
C ALA A 287 -4.78 21.16 3.55
N ASP A 288 -5.05 21.03 4.85
CA ASP A 288 -4.44 20.00 5.70
C ASP A 288 -4.97 18.60 5.36
N ILE A 289 -6.27 18.48 5.06
CA ILE A 289 -6.88 17.22 4.60
C ILE A 289 -6.31 16.81 3.24
N GLU A 290 -6.14 17.76 2.31
CA GLU A 290 -5.52 17.49 1.02
C GLU A 290 -4.06 17.06 1.18
N ARG A 291 -3.29 17.75 2.03
CA ARG A 291 -1.90 17.39 2.33
C ARG A 291 -1.81 15.94 2.84
N TYR A 292 -2.67 15.56 3.79
CA TYR A 292 -2.75 14.18 4.27
C TYR A 292 -3.08 13.22 3.12
N ALA A 293 -4.11 13.51 2.33
CA ALA A 293 -4.53 12.63 1.23
C ALA A 293 -3.37 12.38 0.26
N ARG A 294 -2.66 13.42 -0.16
CA ARG A 294 -1.52 13.32 -1.09
C ARG A 294 -0.32 12.58 -0.51
N LEU A 295 -0.09 12.66 0.80
CA LEU A 295 0.95 11.87 1.48
C LEU A 295 0.56 10.41 1.64
N ALA A 296 -0.74 10.13 1.81
CA ALA A 296 -1.24 8.79 2.10
C ALA A 296 -1.48 7.94 0.84
N MET A 297 -1.99 8.54 -0.24
CA MET A 297 -2.37 7.80 -1.44
C MET A 297 -1.17 7.19 -2.15
N ARG A 298 -1.21 5.87 -2.32
CA ARG A 298 -0.22 5.11 -3.06
C ARG A 298 -0.86 3.83 -3.59
N GLU A 299 -0.69 3.59 -4.87
CA GLU A 299 -1.18 2.39 -5.56
C GLU A 299 -0.69 1.11 -4.83
N TYR A 300 -1.57 0.11 -4.72
CA TYR A 300 -1.37 -1.19 -4.07
C TYR A 300 -1.16 -1.18 -2.54
N GLU A 301 -1.41 -0.05 -1.87
CA GLU A 301 -1.36 0.08 -0.42
C GLU A 301 -2.75 0.19 0.20
N TRP A 302 -2.94 -0.35 1.41
CA TRP A 302 -4.26 -0.58 1.99
C TRP A 302 -4.38 -0.13 3.45
N TYR A 303 -5.59 0.20 3.88
CA TYR A 303 -5.91 0.31 5.30
C TYR A 303 -6.05 -1.10 5.93
N ASN A 304 -5.14 -1.46 6.83
CA ASN A 304 -5.09 -2.82 7.43
C ASN A 304 -6.26 -3.15 8.39
N ASN A 305 -7.08 -2.16 8.77
CA ASN A 305 -8.21 -2.35 9.70
C ASN A 305 -9.59 -2.28 9.04
N LEU A 306 -9.64 -2.34 7.71
CA LEU A 306 -10.86 -2.54 6.94
C LEU A 306 -10.99 -4.02 6.55
N PRO A 307 -12.21 -4.58 6.54
CA PRO A 307 -12.42 -5.92 6.01
C PRO A 307 -12.27 -5.91 4.48
N ASP A 308 -12.03 -7.09 3.89
CA ASP A 308 -11.74 -7.25 2.47
C ASP A 308 -12.85 -6.65 1.57
N GLU A 309 -14.13 -6.74 1.96
CA GLU A 309 -15.25 -6.18 1.19
C GLU A 309 -15.34 -4.65 1.27
N SER A 310 -14.46 -4.03 2.05
CA SER A 310 -14.30 -2.58 2.20
C SER A 310 -12.84 -2.16 2.03
N CYS A 311 -12.06 -2.97 1.30
CA CYS A 311 -10.67 -2.66 0.99
C CYS A 311 -10.56 -1.27 0.33
N ALA A 312 -9.68 -0.44 0.89
CA ALA A 312 -9.50 0.94 0.47
C ALA A 312 -8.08 1.42 0.76
N MET A 313 -7.56 2.21 -0.17
CA MET A 313 -6.24 2.82 -0.07
C MET A 313 -6.19 3.88 1.05
N PRO A 314 -5.07 4.04 1.74
CA PRO A 314 -4.85 5.18 2.60
C PRO A 314 -5.11 6.50 1.89
N GLY A 315 -5.84 7.41 2.54
CA GLY A 315 -6.33 8.66 1.92
C GLY A 315 -7.77 8.61 1.39
N THR A 316 -8.37 7.45 1.10
CA THR A 316 -9.73 7.34 0.53
C THR A 316 -10.78 8.20 1.25
N PHE A 317 -10.87 8.12 2.57
CA PHE A 317 -11.86 8.88 3.34
C PHE A 317 -11.61 10.40 3.35
N ALA A 318 -10.35 10.83 3.23
CA ALA A 318 -9.98 12.24 3.13
C ALA A 318 -10.43 12.82 1.78
N VAL A 319 -10.16 12.07 0.70
CA VAL A 319 -10.58 12.41 -0.66
C VAL A 319 -12.10 12.44 -0.76
N PHE A 320 -12.80 11.46 -0.19
CA PHE A 320 -14.26 11.44 -0.22
C PHE A 320 -14.87 12.62 0.54
N ALA A 321 -14.27 13.00 1.66
CA ALA A 321 -14.69 14.16 2.42
C ALA A 321 -14.58 15.44 1.57
N LEU A 322 -13.40 15.72 1.02
CA LEU A 322 -13.17 16.90 0.18
C LEU A 322 -13.95 16.86 -1.14
N GLY A 323 -14.03 15.71 -1.79
CA GLY A 323 -14.75 15.54 -3.06
C GLY A 323 -16.23 15.87 -2.95
N LEU A 324 -16.83 15.70 -1.76
CA LEU A 324 -18.19 16.14 -1.50
C LEU A 324 -18.32 17.65 -1.24
N GLU A 325 -17.25 18.43 -1.13
CA GLU A 325 -17.32 19.88 -0.91
C GLU A 325 -17.41 20.71 -2.20
N GLY A 326 -17.11 20.13 -3.38
CA GLY A 326 -17.40 20.75 -4.67
C GLY A 326 -16.31 20.64 -5.73
N GLU A 327 -16.51 21.38 -6.83
CA GLU A 327 -15.70 21.30 -8.07
C GLU A 327 -14.21 21.50 -7.86
N GLN A 328 -13.80 22.37 -6.93
CA GLN A 328 -12.39 22.66 -6.66
C GLN A 328 -11.56 21.41 -6.28
N TRP A 329 -12.22 20.34 -5.81
CA TRP A 329 -11.58 19.09 -5.41
C TRP A 329 -11.61 18.01 -6.51
N ALA A 330 -12.23 18.28 -7.65
CA ALA A 330 -12.29 17.34 -8.76
C ALA A 330 -10.91 16.83 -9.21
N PRO A 331 -9.83 17.65 -9.26
CA PRO A 331 -8.49 17.15 -9.56
C PRO A 331 -7.98 16.11 -8.55
N LEU A 332 -8.13 16.38 -7.24
CA LEU A 332 -7.72 15.43 -6.19
C LEU A 332 -8.50 14.11 -6.29
N VAL A 333 -9.81 14.18 -6.57
CA VAL A 333 -10.65 13.00 -6.75
C VAL A 333 -10.24 12.21 -8.00
N ALA A 334 -9.92 12.88 -9.11
CA ALA A 334 -9.44 12.23 -10.32
C ALA A 334 -8.11 11.51 -10.09
N GLU A 335 -7.15 12.17 -9.44
CA GLU A 335 -5.86 11.57 -9.07
C GLU A 335 -6.04 10.34 -8.16
N TYR A 336 -6.98 10.41 -7.20
CA TYR A 336 -7.32 9.26 -6.36
C TYR A 336 -7.87 8.08 -7.16
N LEU A 337 -8.77 8.34 -8.12
CA LEU A 337 -9.37 7.30 -8.95
C LEU A 337 -8.34 6.65 -9.88
N ASP A 338 -7.33 7.41 -10.32
CA ASP A 338 -6.21 6.91 -11.12
C ASP A 338 -5.29 5.96 -10.34
N LEU A 339 -5.27 6.07 -9.01
CA LEU A 339 -4.49 5.21 -8.10
C LEU A 339 -5.30 4.03 -7.55
N CYS A 340 -6.62 4.00 -7.77
CA CYS A 340 -7.45 2.88 -7.34
C CYS A 340 -7.14 1.66 -8.20
N ASP A 341 -6.70 0.59 -7.53
CA ASP A 341 -6.63 -0.74 -8.12
C ASP A 341 -8.05 -1.22 -8.45
N ASP A 342 -8.28 -1.52 -9.74
CA ASP A 342 -9.57 -1.84 -10.32
C ASP A 342 -10.11 -3.23 -9.93
N GLU A 343 -9.25 -4.09 -9.37
CA GLU A 343 -9.59 -5.42 -8.86
C GLU A 343 -9.90 -5.39 -7.36
N HIS A 344 -9.17 -4.58 -6.58
CA HIS A 344 -9.19 -4.68 -5.11
C HIS A 344 -9.84 -3.48 -4.40
N SER A 345 -9.88 -2.29 -5.01
CA SER A 345 -10.53 -1.12 -4.38
C SER A 345 -12.06 -1.23 -4.46
N SER A 346 -12.74 -1.07 -3.33
CA SER A 346 -14.18 -1.41 -3.22
C SER A 346 -15.12 -0.26 -2.84
N LEU A 347 -14.59 0.90 -2.45
CA LEU A 347 -15.39 1.99 -1.87
C LEU A 347 -15.71 3.13 -2.84
N GLN A 348 -14.96 3.25 -3.93
CA GLN A 348 -15.05 4.33 -4.90
C GLN A 348 -16.40 4.34 -5.65
N GLU A 349 -17.02 3.18 -5.90
CA GLU A 349 -18.39 3.09 -6.43
C GLU A 349 -19.38 3.86 -5.54
N LYS A 350 -19.36 3.57 -4.23
CA LYS A 350 -20.29 4.16 -3.26
C LYS A 350 -20.14 5.67 -3.21
N PHE A 351 -18.89 6.14 -3.27
CA PHE A 351 -18.58 7.57 -3.37
C PHE A 351 -19.14 8.18 -4.65
N LEU A 352 -18.91 7.59 -5.82
CA LEU A 352 -19.38 8.11 -7.11
C LEU A 352 -20.92 8.22 -7.15
N HIS A 353 -21.63 7.24 -6.57
CA HIS A 353 -23.08 7.31 -6.42
C HIS A 353 -23.53 8.50 -5.56
N ALA A 354 -22.88 8.71 -4.41
CA ALA A 354 -23.20 9.83 -3.52
C ALA A 354 -22.82 11.19 -4.14
N PHE A 355 -21.69 11.24 -4.84
CA PHE A 355 -21.16 12.42 -5.52
C PHE A 355 -22.10 12.90 -6.63
N ILE A 356 -22.50 12.01 -7.55
CA ILE A 356 -23.48 12.34 -8.60
C ILE A 356 -24.86 12.64 -8.02
N ARG A 357 -25.27 11.99 -6.93
CA ARG A 357 -26.53 12.34 -6.25
C ARG A 357 -26.50 13.78 -5.69
N LYS A 358 -25.34 14.23 -5.20
CA LYS A 358 -25.17 15.57 -4.63
C LYS A 358 -25.12 16.66 -5.69
N PHE A 359 -24.36 16.44 -6.77
CA PHE A 359 -24.04 17.49 -7.75
C PHE A 359 -24.74 17.32 -9.10
N GLY A 360 -25.34 16.17 -9.37
CA GLY A 360 -25.91 15.84 -10.67
C GLY A 360 -24.84 15.60 -11.74
N PHE A 361 -25.29 15.59 -13.00
CA PHE A 361 -24.44 15.43 -14.17
C PHE A 361 -24.08 16.80 -14.74
N GLN A 362 -22.94 17.32 -14.31
CA GLN A 362 -22.34 18.56 -14.78
C GLN A 362 -21.04 18.23 -15.50
N LEU A 363 -20.48 19.20 -16.25
CA LEU A 363 -19.27 18.96 -17.03
C LEU A 363 -18.10 18.43 -16.16
N TRP A 364 -17.87 19.05 -15.00
CA TRP A 364 -16.80 18.65 -14.08
C TRP A 364 -17.09 17.33 -13.36
N THR A 365 -18.35 17.05 -12.99
CA THR A 365 -18.71 15.77 -12.35
C THR A 365 -18.62 14.60 -13.32
N LEU A 366 -18.96 14.83 -14.60
CA LEU A 366 -18.75 13.86 -15.67
C LEU A 366 -17.27 13.58 -15.89
N GLY A 367 -16.41 14.59 -15.80
CA GLY A 367 -14.95 14.39 -15.85
C GLY A 367 -14.44 13.43 -14.76
N VAL A 368 -14.93 13.60 -13.53
CA VAL A 368 -14.67 12.66 -12.42
C VAL A 368 -15.26 11.28 -12.71
N LEU A 369 -16.49 11.21 -13.23
CA LEU A 369 -17.15 9.94 -13.52
C LEU A 369 -16.44 9.16 -14.64
N VAL A 370 -15.79 9.82 -15.60
CA VAL A 370 -14.94 9.15 -16.60
C VAL A 370 -13.80 8.40 -15.89
N ARG A 371 -13.07 9.07 -14.99
CA ARG A 371 -12.01 8.39 -14.22
C ARG A 371 -12.58 7.28 -13.35
N GLY A 372 -13.72 7.53 -12.72
CA GLY A 372 -14.40 6.54 -11.87
C GLY A 372 -14.88 5.30 -12.62
N ALA A 373 -15.35 5.44 -13.85
CA ALA A 373 -15.74 4.30 -14.69
C ALA A 373 -14.53 3.50 -15.20
N LEU A 374 -13.32 4.06 -15.12
CA LEU A 374 -12.05 3.41 -15.50
C LEU A 374 -11.29 2.87 -14.29
N SER A 375 -11.63 3.30 -13.08
CA SER A 375 -10.99 2.87 -11.83
C SER A 375 -11.57 1.55 -11.26
N MET A 376 -12.36 0.83 -12.05
CA MET A 376 -12.96 -0.46 -11.70
C MET A 376 -13.45 -1.16 -12.97
N GLN A 377 -13.49 -2.49 -12.96
CA GLN A 377 -13.92 -3.26 -14.13
C GLN A 377 -15.38 -2.98 -14.55
N TRP A 378 -16.28 -2.81 -13.58
CA TRP A 378 -17.70 -2.56 -13.82
C TRP A 378 -18.31 -1.69 -12.73
N LEU A 379 -18.45 -0.39 -12.99
CA LEU A 379 -19.20 0.51 -12.12
C LEU A 379 -20.71 0.20 -12.24
N GLU A 380 -21.33 -0.29 -11.17
CA GLU A 380 -22.78 -0.49 -11.17
C GLU A 380 -23.50 0.86 -11.21
N PRO A 381 -24.48 1.06 -12.12
CA PRO A 381 -25.22 2.32 -12.18
C PRO A 381 -26.17 2.45 -10.99
N ALA A 382 -26.14 3.60 -10.32
CA ALA A 382 -27.17 3.91 -9.32
C ALA A 382 -28.54 4.08 -10.00
N LYS A 383 -29.60 3.60 -9.35
CA LYS A 383 -30.97 3.63 -9.91
C LYS A 383 -31.42 5.03 -10.31
N GLU A 384 -30.98 6.04 -9.55
CA GLU A 384 -31.37 7.44 -9.76
C GLU A 384 -30.66 8.11 -10.95
N PHE A 385 -29.52 7.58 -11.43
CA PHE A 385 -28.71 8.22 -12.47
C PHE A 385 -29.50 8.47 -13.75
N ARG A 386 -30.35 7.52 -14.14
CA ARG A 386 -31.21 7.62 -15.32
C ARG A 386 -32.17 8.81 -15.25
N SER A 387 -32.68 9.12 -14.06
CA SER A 387 -33.56 10.26 -13.83
C SER A 387 -32.76 11.57 -13.76
N LEU A 388 -31.59 11.55 -13.11
CA LEU A 388 -30.73 12.73 -12.97
C LEU A 388 -30.15 13.21 -14.30
N ILE A 389 -29.83 12.31 -15.23
CA ILE A 389 -29.29 12.69 -16.55
C ILE A 389 -30.37 13.09 -17.57
N ALA A 390 -31.65 12.82 -17.28
CA ALA A 390 -32.76 13.01 -18.22
C ALA A 390 -33.23 14.48 -18.33
N ASN A 391 -32.30 15.39 -18.58
CA ASN A 391 -32.56 16.80 -18.87
C ASN A 391 -31.56 17.33 -19.91
N GLU A 392 -31.87 18.49 -20.49
CA GLU A 392 -31.06 19.08 -21.58
C GLU A 392 -29.63 19.42 -21.14
N GLU A 393 -29.47 20.09 -20.00
CA GLU A 393 -28.17 20.55 -19.48
C GLU A 393 -27.20 19.39 -19.25
N SER A 394 -27.66 18.32 -18.59
CA SER A 394 -26.84 17.13 -18.33
C SER A 394 -26.42 16.41 -19.62
N LEU A 395 -27.32 16.34 -20.62
CA LEU A 395 -27.00 15.70 -21.90
C LEU A 395 -26.04 16.55 -22.73
N ASP A 396 -26.15 17.87 -22.69
CA ASP A 396 -25.19 18.78 -23.33
C ASP A 396 -23.80 18.71 -22.69
N ALA A 397 -23.74 18.58 -21.36
CA ALA A 397 -22.48 18.34 -20.66
C ALA A 397 -21.86 17.00 -21.11
N LEU A 398 -22.65 15.93 -21.23
CA LEU A 398 -22.16 14.63 -21.70
C LEU A 398 -21.69 14.66 -23.17
N LEU A 399 -22.40 15.37 -24.05
CA LEU A 399 -21.96 15.59 -25.42
C LEU A 399 -20.66 16.39 -25.49
N THR A 400 -20.50 17.39 -24.61
CA THR A 400 -19.24 18.14 -24.48
C THR A 400 -18.09 17.22 -24.08
N VAL A 401 -18.32 16.31 -23.11
CA VAL A 401 -17.34 15.28 -22.74
C VAL A 401 -17.02 14.38 -23.92
N LYS A 402 -18.04 13.91 -24.66
CA LYS A 402 -17.86 13.07 -25.86
C LYS A 402 -16.95 13.72 -26.90
N HIS A 403 -17.21 14.99 -27.23
CA HIS A 403 -16.42 15.72 -28.23
C HIS A 403 -14.96 15.94 -27.81
N ARG A 404 -14.69 15.92 -26.50
CA ARG A 404 -13.35 16.13 -25.93
C ARG A 404 -12.88 14.92 -25.13
N PHE A 405 -13.35 13.72 -25.48
CA PHE A 405 -13.22 12.55 -24.60
C PHE A 405 -11.76 12.22 -24.30
N SER A 406 -10.88 12.34 -25.30
CA SER A 406 -9.44 12.15 -25.14
C SER A 406 -8.80 13.06 -24.09
N ALA A 407 -9.39 14.23 -23.78
CA ALA A 407 -8.87 15.13 -22.75
C ALA A 407 -9.04 14.58 -21.31
N TYR A 408 -9.97 13.64 -21.11
CA TYR A 408 -10.26 13.00 -19.82
C TYR A 408 -9.50 11.69 -19.59
N LEU A 409 -8.69 11.27 -20.57
CA LEU A 409 -7.89 10.06 -20.52
C LEU A 409 -6.43 10.39 -20.18
N LEU A 410 -5.69 9.43 -19.63
CA LEU A 410 -4.25 9.54 -19.40
C LEU A 410 -3.47 9.51 -20.73
N PRO A 411 -2.24 10.05 -20.78
CA PRO A 411 -1.47 10.12 -22.02
C PRO A 411 -1.28 8.77 -22.73
N ASP A 412 -1.14 7.68 -21.99
CA ASP A 412 -0.98 6.34 -22.58
C ASP A 412 -2.31 5.74 -23.04
N GLU A 413 -3.40 5.99 -22.31
CA GLU A 413 -4.77 5.60 -22.68
C GLU A 413 -5.23 6.26 -24.00
N ARG A 414 -4.83 7.52 -24.24
CA ARG A 414 -5.19 8.28 -25.45
C ARG A 414 -4.64 7.66 -26.74
N LYS A 415 -3.57 6.87 -26.67
CA LYS A 415 -2.90 6.35 -27.87
C LYS A 415 -3.69 5.22 -28.53
N ASP A 416 -4.55 4.53 -27.79
CA ASP A 416 -5.33 3.39 -28.29
C ASP A 416 -6.79 3.79 -28.55
N ALA A 417 -7.16 3.88 -29.84
CA ALA A 417 -8.53 4.18 -30.25
C ALA A 417 -9.54 3.11 -29.78
N LYS A 418 -9.11 1.84 -29.63
CA LYS A 418 -9.96 0.77 -29.10
C LYS A 418 -10.24 0.99 -27.63
N PHE A 419 -9.22 1.36 -26.86
CA PHE A 419 -9.39 1.73 -25.46
C PHE A 419 -10.35 2.92 -25.30
N GLN A 420 -10.19 3.98 -26.11
CA GLN A 420 -11.10 5.13 -26.07
C GLN A 420 -12.57 4.72 -26.28
N ALA A 421 -12.83 3.83 -27.24
CA ALA A 421 -14.17 3.32 -27.48
C ALA A 421 -14.70 2.51 -26.28
N ILE A 422 -13.87 1.67 -25.67
CA ILE A 422 -14.23 0.89 -24.47
C ILE A 422 -14.52 1.84 -23.30
N ALA A 423 -13.64 2.81 -23.04
CA ALA A 423 -13.80 3.80 -21.99
C ALA A 423 -15.11 4.61 -22.14
N TRP A 424 -15.47 4.99 -23.36
CA TRP A 424 -16.75 5.63 -23.64
C TRP A 424 -17.93 4.70 -23.29
N GLN A 425 -17.84 3.42 -23.67
CA GLN A 425 -18.87 2.43 -23.32
C GLN A 425 -18.96 2.21 -21.80
N SER A 426 -17.84 2.19 -21.07
CA SER A 426 -17.81 2.11 -19.61
C SER A 426 -18.52 3.29 -18.96
N LEU A 427 -18.31 4.52 -19.47
CA LEU A 427 -19.05 5.69 -19.00
C LEU A 427 -20.56 5.56 -19.25
N LEU A 428 -20.97 5.14 -20.45
CA LEU A 428 -22.39 4.93 -20.76
C LEU A 428 -23.00 3.83 -19.88
N TRP A 429 -22.24 2.76 -19.60
CA TRP A 429 -22.63 1.70 -18.68
C TRP A 429 -22.80 2.23 -17.25
N ALA A 430 -21.89 3.06 -16.75
CA ALA A 430 -22.00 3.66 -15.43
C ALA A 430 -23.28 4.49 -15.24
N ILE A 431 -23.84 5.04 -16.32
CA ILE A 431 -25.06 5.87 -16.29
C ILE A 431 -26.32 5.02 -16.50
N TRP A 432 -26.35 4.16 -17.50
CA TRP A 432 -27.56 3.44 -17.92
C TRP A 432 -27.51 1.91 -17.74
N GLY A 433 -26.36 1.34 -17.38
CA GLY A 433 -26.15 -0.11 -17.26
C GLY A 433 -26.46 -0.84 -18.53
N LYS A 434 -27.14 -2.00 -18.41
CA LYS A 434 -27.57 -2.83 -19.56
C LYS A 434 -28.38 -2.06 -20.61
N ASP A 435 -29.03 -0.95 -20.25
CA ASP A 435 -29.84 -0.18 -21.22
C ASP A 435 -28.96 0.67 -22.16
N SER A 436 -27.67 0.88 -21.87
CA SER A 436 -26.71 1.53 -22.78
C SER A 436 -26.28 0.64 -23.95
N GLN A 437 -26.46 -0.68 -23.81
CA GLN A 437 -26.05 -1.65 -24.83
C GLN A 437 -26.86 -1.48 -26.13
N ASN A 438 -26.36 -2.07 -27.22
CA ASN A 438 -26.99 -2.00 -28.55
C ASN A 438 -27.26 -0.54 -28.98
N GLY A 439 -26.26 0.33 -28.78
CA GLY A 439 -26.33 1.75 -29.11
C GLY A 439 -27.43 2.50 -28.34
N GLY A 440 -27.72 2.11 -27.10
CA GLY A 440 -28.72 2.79 -26.27
C GLY A 440 -30.15 2.73 -26.80
N SER A 441 -30.47 1.78 -27.70
CA SER A 441 -31.78 1.70 -28.38
C SER A 441 -32.97 1.74 -27.41
N LYS A 442 -32.84 1.10 -26.24
CA LYS A 442 -33.85 1.13 -25.19
C LYS A 442 -34.01 2.52 -24.58
N VAL A 443 -32.91 3.19 -24.24
CA VAL A 443 -32.90 4.56 -23.70
C VAL A 443 -33.53 5.54 -24.68
N ILE A 444 -33.13 5.49 -25.96
CA ILE A 444 -33.65 6.36 -27.03
C ILE A 444 -35.14 6.14 -27.26
N LYS A 445 -35.63 4.89 -27.19
CA LYS A 445 -37.05 4.57 -27.39
C LYS A 445 -37.93 5.17 -26.29
N THR A 446 -37.44 5.21 -25.06
CA THR A 446 -38.17 5.73 -23.89
C THR A 446 -37.92 7.21 -23.62
N ALA A 447 -37.00 7.86 -24.35
CA ALA A 447 -36.67 9.26 -24.16
C ALA A 447 -37.84 10.18 -24.54
N PRO A 448 -38.04 11.29 -23.80
CA PRO A 448 -38.94 12.38 -24.22
C PRO A 448 -38.60 12.87 -25.64
N LYS A 449 -39.61 13.34 -26.38
CA LYS A 449 -39.43 13.75 -27.79
C LYS A 449 -38.38 14.86 -27.92
N GLU A 450 -38.36 15.76 -26.95
CA GLU A 450 -37.52 16.95 -26.88
C GLU A 450 -36.05 16.61 -26.65
N LEU A 451 -35.75 15.47 -25.99
CA LEU A 451 -34.39 15.04 -25.67
C LEU A 451 -33.86 13.97 -26.64
N LYS A 452 -34.72 13.41 -27.48
CA LYS A 452 -34.43 12.23 -28.30
C LYS A 452 -33.25 12.44 -29.25
N GLU A 453 -33.10 13.64 -29.80
CA GLU A 453 -31.98 13.99 -30.65
C GLU A 453 -30.65 13.96 -29.90
N LYS A 454 -30.60 14.51 -28.68
CA LYS A 454 -29.39 14.48 -27.84
C LYS A 454 -29.00 13.06 -27.46
N TYR A 455 -29.98 12.21 -27.11
CA TYR A 455 -29.73 10.79 -26.87
C TYR A 455 -29.16 10.08 -28.11
N LEU A 456 -29.69 10.36 -29.31
CA LEU A 456 -29.12 9.83 -30.56
C LEU A 456 -27.66 10.25 -30.73
N GLN A 457 -27.34 11.53 -30.47
CA GLN A 457 -25.97 12.02 -30.56
C GLN A 457 -25.03 11.39 -29.50
N VAL A 458 -25.52 11.12 -28.28
CA VAL A 458 -24.74 10.47 -27.21
C VAL A 458 -24.37 9.03 -27.59
N PHE A 459 -25.29 8.29 -28.21
CA PHE A 459 -25.08 6.87 -28.54
C PHE A 459 -24.54 6.59 -29.94
N ALA A 460 -24.51 7.57 -30.84
CA ALA A 460 -23.90 7.47 -32.17
C ALA A 460 -22.38 7.22 -32.10
#